data_AF-A0A7J4VXJ2-F1
#
_entry.id   AF-A0A7J4VXJ2-F1
#
_cell.length_a   1.000
_cell.length_b   1.000
_cell.length_c   1.000
_cell.angle_alpha   90.00
_cell.angle_beta   90.00
_cell.angle_gamma   90.00
#
_symmetry.space_group_name_H-M   'P 1'
#
loop_
_entity.id
_entity.type
_entity.pdbx_description
1 polymer ?
#
loop_
_entity_poly.entity_id
_entity_poly.type
_entity_poly.pdbx_seq_one_letter_code
_entity_poly.pdbx_strand_id
1 'polypeptide(L)'
;MRHLFFLAAAMIIGIEPTYAANRYNCAVDDTNIKLNIDAGFAEDGGHKLNHFRGALIAKSDRVPEGFRRLMLDSDQLMQSWASDSELRLRIYAQNDVDDPANNFDLLLTVDGSANPMRGNYLLTFNAKGQSQPAQFKGRLTCSEQ
;
A
#
# COMPACT_ATOMS: atom_id res chain seq x y z
N MET A 1 -44.56 38.17 -39.84
CA MET A 1 -44.58 36.83 -39.20
C MET A 1 -43.20 36.59 -38.62
N ARG A 2 -43.13 36.37 -37.30
CA ARG A 2 -41.92 36.48 -36.47
C ARG A 2 -41.37 35.05 -36.27
N HIS A 3 -40.35 34.68 -37.03
CA HIS A 3 -39.72 33.36 -36.90
C HIS A 3 -38.73 33.38 -35.72
N LEU A 4 -39.17 32.89 -34.56
CA LEU A 4 -38.28 32.55 -33.46
C LEU A 4 -37.50 31.29 -33.85
N PHE A 5 -36.22 31.45 -34.17
CA PHE A 5 -35.26 30.35 -34.23
C PHE A 5 -34.84 30.00 -32.80
N PHE A 6 -35.45 28.97 -32.23
CA PHE A 6 -34.96 28.33 -31.00
C PHE A 6 -33.80 27.39 -31.37
N LEU A 7 -32.57 27.84 -31.14
CA LEU A 7 -31.39 26.97 -31.13
C LEU A 7 -31.30 26.27 -29.77
N ALA A 8 -31.82 25.04 -29.70
CA ALA A 8 -31.59 24.16 -28.56
C ALA A 8 -30.13 23.66 -28.61
N ALA A 9 -29.26 24.27 -27.80
CA ALA A 9 -27.92 23.76 -27.56
C ALA A 9 -28.01 22.48 -26.74
N ALA A 10 -27.89 21.33 -27.40
CA ALA A 10 -27.77 20.03 -26.74
C ALA A 10 -26.43 19.96 -26.01
N MET A 11 -26.46 20.20 -24.70
CA MET A 11 -25.30 20.01 -23.83
C MET A 11 -25.11 18.51 -23.63
N ILE A 12 -24.20 17.90 -24.39
CA ILE A 12 -23.76 16.53 -24.18
C ILE A 12 -22.92 16.55 -22.91
N ILE A 13 -23.54 16.25 -21.77
CA ILE A 13 -22.82 15.97 -20.54
C ILE A 13 -22.16 14.59 -20.77
N GLY A 14 -20.89 14.61 -21.16
CA GLY A 14 -20.07 13.41 -21.18
C GLY A 14 -20.01 12.87 -19.75
N ILE A 15 -20.74 11.80 -19.48
CA ILE A 15 -20.53 11.00 -18.29
C ILE A 15 -19.25 10.22 -18.61
N GLU A 16 -18.09 10.80 -18.30
CA GLU A 16 -16.87 10.01 -18.33
C GLU A 16 -17.08 8.86 -17.33
N PRO A 17 -16.86 7.59 -17.74
CA PRO A 17 -16.88 6.51 -16.79
C PRO A 17 -15.88 6.88 -15.69
N THR A 18 -16.36 7.00 -14.46
CA THR A 18 -15.47 7.01 -13.31
C THR A 18 -14.92 5.59 -13.19
N TYR A 19 -13.87 5.31 -13.95
CA TYR A 19 -13.07 4.09 -13.90
C TYR A 19 -12.56 3.96 -12.45
N ALA A 20 -13.16 3.06 -11.68
CA ALA A 20 -12.94 2.89 -10.26
C ALA A 20 -11.61 2.16 -10.07
N ALA A 21 -10.53 2.92 -9.89
CA ALA A 21 -9.26 2.33 -9.47
C ALA A 21 -9.46 1.60 -8.13
N ASN A 22 -9.18 0.29 -8.08
CA ASN A 22 -9.20 -0.47 -6.82
C ASN A 22 -8.14 0.12 -5.89
N ARG A 23 -8.58 0.82 -4.85
CA ARG A 23 -7.70 1.50 -3.90
C ARG A 23 -7.87 0.91 -2.52
N TYR A 24 -6.77 0.40 -1.98
CA TYR A 24 -6.72 -0.26 -0.68
C TYR A 24 -6.04 0.65 0.33
N ASN A 25 -6.71 0.89 1.45
CA ASN A 25 -6.09 1.47 2.63
C ASN A 25 -5.93 0.40 3.71
N CYS A 26 -4.69 0.19 4.16
CA CYS A 26 -4.34 -0.82 5.15
C CYS A 26 -3.64 -0.17 6.34
N ALA A 27 -4.04 -0.55 7.56
CA ALA A 27 -3.51 0.05 8.77
C ALA A 27 -3.18 -0.97 9.86
N VAL A 28 -2.16 -0.63 10.64
CA VAL A 28 -1.76 -1.30 11.90
C VAL A 28 -1.45 -0.22 12.92
N ASP A 29 -1.92 -0.39 14.14
CA ASP A 29 -1.42 0.34 15.31
C ASP A 29 -1.38 -0.65 16.48
N ASP A 30 -0.27 -1.39 16.61
CA ASP A 30 -0.10 -2.44 17.62
C ASP A 30 1.13 -2.15 18.50
N THR A 31 1.54 -3.09 19.36
CA THR A 31 2.69 -2.90 20.25
C THR A 31 4.04 -2.83 19.53
N ASN A 32 4.13 -3.36 18.31
CA ASN A 32 5.37 -3.46 17.54
C ASN A 32 5.53 -2.29 16.56
N ILE A 33 4.45 -1.94 15.86
CA ILE A 33 4.48 -0.97 14.76
C ILE A 33 3.23 -0.09 14.72
N LYS A 34 3.38 1.04 14.02
CA LYS A 34 2.27 1.78 13.43
C LYS A 34 2.51 1.86 11.91
N LEU A 35 1.57 1.38 11.13
CA LEU A 35 1.64 1.31 9.68
C LEU A 35 0.39 1.92 9.07
N ASN A 36 0.55 2.70 8.01
CA ASN A 36 -0.52 3.07 7.09
C ASN A 36 -0.01 2.89 5.67
N ILE A 37 -0.77 2.19 4.83
CA ILE A 37 -0.50 1.97 3.41
C ILE A 37 -1.72 2.36 2.62
N ASP A 38 -1.48 3.04 1.52
CA ASP A 38 -2.45 3.41 0.51
C ASP A 38 -1.91 2.93 -0.85
N ALA A 39 -2.58 1.94 -1.43
CA ALA A 39 -2.18 1.27 -2.66
C ALA A 39 -3.31 1.31 -3.67
N GLY A 40 -3.04 1.79 -4.89
CA GLY A 40 -3.97 1.83 -6.00
C GLY A 40 -3.52 0.93 -7.15
N PHE A 41 -4.48 0.26 -7.76
CA PHE A 41 -4.28 -0.60 -8.92
C PHE A 41 -5.10 -0.09 -10.10
N ALA A 42 -4.56 -0.20 -11.31
CA ALA A 42 -5.28 0.09 -12.53
C ALA A 42 -6.32 -1.02 -12.83
N GLU A 43 -7.47 -0.62 -13.37
CA GLU A 43 -8.56 -1.54 -13.70
C GLU A 43 -8.20 -2.52 -14.84
N ASP A 44 -7.25 -2.16 -15.71
CA ASP A 44 -6.83 -2.97 -16.86
C ASP A 44 -5.92 -4.15 -16.45
N GLY A 45 -6.53 -5.08 -15.71
CA GLY A 45 -5.94 -6.37 -15.34
C GLY A 45 -5.60 -6.51 -13.86
N GLY A 46 -6.09 -5.63 -12.97
CA GLY A 46 -6.10 -5.79 -11.50
C GLY A 46 -4.73 -5.91 -10.80
N HIS A 47 -3.64 -6.00 -11.56
CA HIS A 47 -2.31 -6.31 -11.05
C HIS A 47 -1.32 -5.17 -11.23
N LYS A 48 -1.63 -4.17 -12.06
CA LYS A 48 -0.74 -3.05 -12.32
C LYS A 48 -0.95 -1.97 -11.27
N LEU A 49 0.03 -1.82 -10.38
CA LEU A 49 0.09 -0.72 -9.43
C LEU A 49 0.14 0.63 -10.17
N ASN A 50 -0.71 1.58 -9.78
CA ASN A 50 -0.68 2.96 -10.28
C ASN A 50 -0.41 3.99 -9.18
N HIS A 51 -0.54 3.60 -7.91
CA HIS A 51 -0.32 4.45 -6.75
C HIS A 51 0.17 3.60 -5.58
N PHE A 52 1.18 4.10 -4.87
CA PHE A 52 1.57 3.52 -3.59
C PHE A 52 2.20 4.59 -2.71
N ARG A 53 1.72 4.66 -1.47
CA ARG A 53 2.34 5.42 -0.39
C ARG A 53 2.16 4.67 0.91
N GLY A 54 3.17 4.72 1.76
CA GLY A 54 3.06 4.21 3.12
C GLY A 54 3.89 4.99 4.12
N ALA A 55 3.58 4.74 5.39
CA ALA A 55 4.36 5.23 6.51
C ALA A 55 4.44 4.13 7.57
N LEU A 56 5.66 3.77 7.96
CA LEU A 56 5.94 2.81 9.02
C LEU A 56 6.65 3.52 10.17
N ILE A 57 6.18 3.27 11.39
CA ILE A 57 6.88 3.59 12.63
C ILE A 57 7.13 2.28 13.36
N ALA A 58 8.39 1.91 13.56
CA ALA A 58 8.75 0.80 14.43
C ALA A 58 8.87 1.29 15.88
N LYS A 59 8.21 0.58 16.79
CA LYS A 59 8.14 0.94 18.22
C LYS A 59 9.14 0.18 19.09
N SER A 60 9.77 -0.87 18.56
CA SER A 60 10.69 -1.72 19.30
C SER A 60 12.13 -1.20 19.23
N ASP A 61 12.82 -1.20 20.37
CA ASP A 61 14.25 -0.87 20.44
C ASP A 61 15.18 -1.88 19.77
N ARG A 62 14.65 -3.03 19.33
CA ARG A 62 15.39 -3.98 18.48
C ARG A 62 15.58 -3.46 17.04
N VAL A 63 14.83 -2.43 16.65
CA VAL A 63 14.94 -1.81 15.33
C VAL A 63 15.97 -0.68 15.38
N PRO A 64 16.97 -0.67 14.47
CA PRO A 64 17.95 0.41 14.39
C PRO A 64 17.30 1.77 14.19
N GLU A 65 17.94 2.83 14.70
CA GLU A 65 17.38 4.19 14.67
C GLU A 65 17.00 4.65 13.27
N GLY A 66 17.84 4.39 12.27
CA GLY A 66 17.58 4.72 10.86
C GLY A 66 16.35 4.02 10.25
N PHE A 67 15.82 2.99 10.89
CA PHE A 67 14.63 2.26 10.46
C PHE A 67 13.40 2.51 11.36
N ARG A 68 13.51 3.37 12.39
CA ARG A 68 12.39 3.65 13.30
C ARG A 68 11.24 4.36 12.61
N ARG A 69 11.50 5.14 11.56
CA ARG A 69 10.49 5.85 10.78
C ARG A 69 10.83 5.75 9.30
N LEU A 70 9.93 5.17 8.52
CA LEU A 70 10.11 4.99 7.09
C LEU A 70 8.92 5.58 6.36
N MET A 71 9.21 6.47 5.41
CA MET A 71 8.27 6.85 4.37
C MET A 71 8.46 5.86 3.23
N LEU A 72 7.36 5.32 2.73
CA LEU A 72 7.34 4.31 1.68
C LEU A 72 6.66 4.92 0.46
N ASP A 73 7.25 4.70 -0.69
CA ASP A 73 6.71 4.99 -2.00
C ASP A 73 6.95 3.81 -2.93
N SER A 74 6.55 3.97 -4.19
CA SER A 74 6.59 2.90 -5.19
C SER A 74 8.00 2.35 -5.41
N ASP A 75 9.07 3.10 -5.09
CA ASP A 75 10.44 2.65 -5.31
C ASP A 75 10.85 1.54 -4.34
N GLN A 76 10.20 1.45 -3.16
CA GLN A 76 10.43 0.36 -2.21
C GLN A 76 9.44 -0.80 -2.40
N LEU A 77 8.44 -0.69 -3.28
CA LEU A 77 7.50 -1.77 -3.52
C LEU A 77 8.08 -2.77 -4.53
N MET A 78 8.54 -3.91 -4.05
CA MET A 78 9.16 -4.93 -4.90
C MET A 78 8.15 -5.82 -5.60
N GLN A 79 7.07 -6.19 -4.91
CA GLN A 79 6.03 -7.06 -5.45
C GLN A 79 4.66 -6.62 -4.95
N SER A 80 3.68 -6.65 -5.85
CA SER A 80 2.29 -6.35 -5.55
C SER A 80 1.37 -7.30 -6.30
N TRP A 81 0.31 -7.72 -5.63
CA TRP A 81 -0.77 -8.50 -6.20
C TRP A 81 -2.08 -8.05 -5.58
N ALA A 82 -3.08 -7.76 -6.40
CA ALA A 82 -4.44 -7.51 -5.96
C ALA A 82 -5.42 -8.32 -6.82
N SER A 83 -6.49 -8.76 -6.17
CA SER A 83 -7.63 -9.51 -6.72
C SER A 83 -8.78 -9.45 -5.72
N ASP A 84 -10.00 -9.80 -6.14
CA ASP A 84 -11.19 -9.73 -5.29
C ASP A 84 -11.08 -10.55 -3.98
N SER A 85 -10.25 -11.60 -3.96
CA SER A 85 -10.07 -12.45 -2.78
C SER A 85 -8.80 -12.17 -2.00
N GLU A 86 -7.87 -11.39 -2.54
CA GLU A 86 -6.54 -11.28 -1.95
C GLU A 86 -5.78 -10.02 -2.36
N LEU A 87 -5.15 -9.40 -1.36
CA LEU A 87 -4.10 -8.38 -1.53
C LEU A 87 -2.79 -8.86 -0.92
N ARG A 88 -1.72 -8.84 -1.70
CA ARG A 88 -0.34 -9.09 -1.25
C ARG A 88 0.56 -7.93 -1.64
N LEU A 89 1.34 -7.46 -0.68
CA LEU A 89 2.34 -6.41 -0.90
C LEU A 89 3.65 -6.84 -0.26
N ARG A 90 4.76 -6.70 -0.98
CA ARG A 90 6.11 -6.85 -0.44
C ARG A 90 6.88 -5.56 -0.64
N ILE A 91 7.17 -4.89 0.47
CA ILE A 91 7.94 -3.66 0.52
C ILE A 91 9.32 -4.01 1.04
N TYR A 92 10.36 -3.55 0.36
CA TYR A 92 11.74 -3.79 0.74
C TYR A 92 12.57 -2.55 0.47
N ALA A 93 13.42 -2.19 1.42
CA ALA A 93 14.45 -1.18 1.18
C ALA A 93 15.76 -1.54 1.86
N GLN A 94 16.84 -1.08 1.23
CA GLN A 94 18.19 -1.09 1.78
C GLN A 94 18.53 0.35 2.18
N ASN A 95 19.15 0.52 3.35
CA ASN A 95 19.53 1.86 3.81
C ASN A 95 20.73 2.42 3.03
N ASP A 96 21.59 1.52 2.55
CA ASP A 96 22.77 1.84 1.76
C ASP A 96 23.01 0.69 0.78
N VAL A 97 23.28 1.02 -0.49
CA VAL A 97 23.63 0.02 -1.52
C VAL A 97 24.94 -0.67 -1.18
N ASP A 98 25.84 0.02 -0.47
CA ASP A 98 27.14 -0.50 -0.04
C ASP A 98 27.07 -1.27 1.29
N ASP A 99 25.95 -1.22 2.02
CA ASP A 99 25.71 -1.99 3.24
C ASP A 99 24.39 -2.79 3.18
N PRO A 100 24.32 -3.84 2.32
CA PRO A 100 23.11 -4.65 2.14
C PRO A 100 22.68 -5.39 3.41
N ALA A 101 23.55 -5.47 4.42
CA ALA A 101 23.21 -6.05 5.72
C ALA A 101 22.22 -5.17 6.51
N ASN A 102 22.06 -3.89 6.15
CA ASN A 102 21.08 -2.97 6.71
C ASN A 102 19.87 -2.82 5.78
N ASN A 103 18.83 -3.61 6.03
CA ASN A 103 17.62 -3.60 5.21
C ASN A 103 16.38 -3.90 6.04
N PHE A 104 15.21 -3.63 5.44
CA PHE A 104 13.95 -4.14 5.95
C PHE A 104 13.14 -4.83 4.85
N ASP A 105 12.37 -5.83 5.23
CA ASP A 105 11.39 -6.52 4.38
C ASP A 105 10.05 -6.57 5.12
N LEU A 106 9.02 -6.02 4.50
CA LEU A 106 7.66 -5.97 5.00
C LEU A 106 6.74 -6.69 4.01
N LEU A 107 6.19 -7.82 4.46
CA LEU A 107 5.19 -8.59 3.72
C LEU A 107 3.82 -8.38 4.33
N LEU A 108 2.83 -8.05 3.49
CA LEU A 108 1.42 -8.01 3.83
C LEU A 108 0.68 -9.08 3.05
N THR A 109 -0.24 -9.75 3.73
CA THR A 109 -1.17 -10.70 3.10
C THR A 109 -2.55 -10.48 3.69
N VAL A 110 -3.52 -10.19 2.84
CA VAL A 110 -4.86 -9.75 3.23
C VAL A 110 -5.89 -10.58 2.51
N ASP A 111 -6.85 -11.09 3.27
CA ASP A 111 -8.05 -11.72 2.72
C ASP A 111 -9.02 -10.62 2.27
N GLY A 112 -9.14 -10.48 0.95
CA GLY A 112 -10.00 -9.50 0.30
C GLY A 112 -11.49 -9.85 0.39
N SER A 113 -11.81 -11.13 0.63
CA SER A 113 -13.20 -11.60 0.73
C SER A 113 -13.86 -11.30 2.07
N ALA A 114 -13.07 -10.93 3.09
CA ALA A 114 -13.56 -10.59 4.42
C ALA A 114 -14.06 -9.14 4.49
N ASN A 115 -15.10 -8.88 5.29
CA ASN A 115 -15.58 -7.52 5.60
C ASN A 115 -15.60 -7.28 7.13
N PRO A 116 -14.78 -6.35 7.67
CA PRO A 116 -13.69 -5.65 6.99
C PRO A 116 -12.59 -6.62 6.55
N MET A 117 -11.81 -6.24 5.52
CA MET A 117 -10.69 -7.06 5.06
C MET A 117 -9.65 -7.19 6.18
N ARG A 118 -9.16 -8.40 6.39
CA ARG A 118 -8.20 -8.69 7.46
C ARG A 118 -6.98 -9.36 6.88
N GLY A 119 -5.83 -9.01 7.44
CA GLY A 119 -4.57 -9.55 6.99
C GLY A 119 -3.58 -9.72 8.12
N ASN A 120 -2.40 -10.16 7.72
CA ASN A 120 -1.23 -10.25 8.58
C ASN A 120 -0.08 -9.47 7.96
N TYR A 121 0.78 -8.94 8.81
CA TYR A 121 2.08 -8.45 8.39
C TYR A 121 3.19 -9.34 8.96
N LEU A 122 4.29 -9.44 8.20
CA LEU A 122 5.58 -9.91 8.67
C LEU A 122 6.61 -8.83 8.34
N LEU A 123 7.24 -8.30 9.37
CA LEU A 123 8.27 -7.28 9.25
C LEU A 123 9.59 -7.84 9.75
N THR A 124 10.60 -7.79 8.90
CA THR A 124 11.96 -8.24 9.19
C THR A 124 12.91 -7.07 9.04
N PHE A 125 13.70 -6.79 10.06
CA PHE A 125 14.84 -5.88 9.96
C PHE A 125 16.14 -6.67 10.06
N ASN A 126 17.01 -6.43 9.11
CA ASN A 126 18.39 -6.87 9.13
C ASN A 126 19.25 -5.66 9.46
N ALA A 127 20.17 -5.83 10.41
CA ALA A 127 21.10 -4.79 10.79
C ALA A 127 22.49 -5.38 10.99
N LYS A 128 23.50 -4.66 10.51
CA LYS A 128 24.89 -5.02 10.68
C LYS A 128 25.24 -5.14 12.16
N GLY A 129 25.92 -6.24 12.51
CA GLY A 129 26.31 -6.53 13.89
C GLY A 129 25.21 -7.19 14.75
N GLN A 130 23.99 -7.37 14.23
CA GLN A 130 23.00 -8.24 14.87
C GLN A 130 23.23 -9.70 14.46
N SER A 131 23.19 -10.62 15.43
CA SER A 131 23.35 -12.06 15.19
C SER A 131 22.11 -12.70 14.56
N GLN A 132 20.94 -12.09 14.73
CA GLN A 132 19.67 -12.53 14.15
C GLN A 132 18.82 -11.33 13.72
N PRO A 133 18.01 -11.45 12.66
CA PRO A 133 17.09 -10.39 12.24
C PRO A 133 16.04 -10.09 13.31
N ALA A 134 15.70 -8.81 13.49
CA ALA A 134 14.57 -8.43 14.32
C ALA A 134 13.27 -8.64 13.53
N GLN A 135 12.50 -9.67 13.92
CA GLN A 135 11.22 -9.99 13.31
C GLN A 135 10.03 -9.59 14.18
N PHE A 136 8.97 -9.11 13.52
CA PHE A 136 7.70 -8.71 14.11
C PHE A 136 6.55 -9.21 13.22
N LYS A 137 5.49 -9.69 13.85
CA LYS A 137 4.27 -10.12 13.16
C LYS A 137 3.04 -9.64 13.90
N GLY A 138 1.98 -9.40 13.16
CA GLY A 138 0.72 -8.98 13.74
C GLY A 138 -0.38 -8.93 12.70
N ARG A 139 -1.56 -8.51 13.15
CA ARG A 139 -2.74 -8.37 12.30
C ARG A 139 -2.84 -6.95 11.75
N LEU A 140 -3.41 -6.85 10.57
CA LEU A 140 -3.74 -5.58 9.93
C LEU A 140 -5.18 -5.62 9.45
N THR A 141 -5.77 -4.43 9.29
CA THR A 141 -7.10 -4.28 8.69
C THR A 141 -6.95 -3.46 7.41
N CYS A 142 -7.72 -3.80 6.39
CA CYS A 142 -7.81 -3.02 5.17
C CYS A 142 -9.25 -2.68 4.81
N SER A 143 -9.40 -1.64 4.00
CA SER A 143 -10.64 -1.26 3.34
C SER A 143 -10.36 -0.94 1.88
N GLU A 144 -11.27 -1.32 1.00
CA GLU A 144 -11.32 -0.86 -0.39
C GLU A 144 -12.10 0.47 -0.41
N GLN A 145 -11.64 1.42 -1.22
CA GLN A 145 -12.23 2.76 -1.36
C GLN A 145 -12.98 2.92 -2.68
#